data_AF-A0A8F1M9U8-F1
#
_entry.id   AF-A0A8F1M9U8-F1
#
_cell.length_a   1.000
_cell.length_b   1.000
_cell.length_c   1.000
_cell.angle_alpha   90.00
_cell.angle_beta   90.00
_cell.angle_gamma   90.00
#
_symmetry.space_group_name_H-M   'P 1'
#
loop_
_entity.id
_entity.type
_entity.pdbx_description
1 polymer ?
#
loop_
_entity_poly.entity_id
_entity_poly.type
_entity_poly.pdbx_seq_one_letter_code
_entity_poly.pdbx_strand_id
1 'polypeptide(L)'
;MIYLFYGENEFEKRQAIAKLIGDEKAARHDGEDLTLAGMQEIAIGQTLFMNSSVYLISKLGENSEIWSQLPDMKFDDDRTIILVEDKIDKRTKTYKWLQKNAKVQEFSPLSDRQKPQLLKWCVAEAKVRECELTNHQAEIIIDRLGFDQLRPEQFFGSIGAGAKSDG
;
A
#
# COMPACT_ATOMS: atom_id res chain seq x y z
N MET A 1 1.32 5.40 -16.50
CA MET A 1 1.43 6.06 -15.17
C MET A 1 2.07 5.16 -14.11
N ILE A 2 3.01 5.67 -13.30
CA ILE A 2 3.71 4.91 -12.25
C ILE A 2 3.43 5.51 -10.86
N TYR A 3 3.18 4.65 -9.89
CA TYR A 3 3.06 4.95 -8.46
C TYR A 3 4.12 4.17 -7.69
N LEU A 4 4.75 4.82 -6.70
CA LEU A 4 5.64 4.17 -5.74
C LEU A 4 5.10 4.43 -4.34
N PHE A 5 4.60 3.38 -3.71
CA PHE A 5 4.11 3.39 -2.34
C PHE A 5 5.07 2.60 -1.46
N TYR A 6 5.72 3.28 -0.51
CA TYR A 6 6.70 2.61 0.33
C TYR A 6 6.60 2.99 1.81
N GLY A 7 7.02 2.08 2.69
CA GLY A 7 7.05 2.30 4.13
C GLY A 7 6.35 1.21 4.93
N GLU A 8 6.52 1.29 6.26
CA GLU A 8 6.12 0.25 7.22
C GLU A 8 4.66 0.37 7.67
N ASN A 9 3.97 1.47 7.35
CA ASN A 9 2.54 1.60 7.66
C ASN A 9 1.68 0.87 6.61
N GLU A 10 1.51 -0.43 6.83
CA GLU A 10 0.70 -1.33 6.00
C GLU A 10 -0.75 -0.88 5.85
N PHE A 11 -1.36 -0.33 6.90
CA PHE A 11 -2.77 0.04 6.86
C PHE A 11 -3.03 1.19 5.88
N GLU A 12 -2.29 2.29 6.02
CA GLU A 12 -2.45 3.44 5.11
C GLU A 12 -2.06 3.06 3.68
N LYS A 13 -1.02 2.22 3.52
CA LYS A 13 -0.59 1.71 2.22
C LYS A 13 -1.72 0.90 1.55
N ARG A 14 -2.37 -0.02 2.27
CA ARG A 14 -3.52 -0.79 1.77
C ARG A 14 -4.70 0.10 1.42
N GLN A 15 -5.02 1.09 2.24
CA GLN A 15 -6.10 2.03 1.93
C GLN A 15 -5.81 2.86 0.69
N ALA A 16 -4.58 3.37 0.53
CA ALA A 16 -4.17 4.13 -0.63
C ALA A 16 -4.22 3.29 -1.91
N ILE A 17 -3.77 2.03 -1.85
CA ILE A 17 -3.87 1.05 -2.94
C ILE A 17 -5.33 0.79 -3.30
N ALA A 18 -6.19 0.49 -2.33
CA ALA A 18 -7.60 0.22 -2.56
C ALA A 18 -8.31 1.42 -3.19
N LYS A 19 -8.02 2.64 -2.71
CA LYS A 19 -8.55 3.88 -3.27
C LYS A 19 -8.06 4.15 -4.70
N LEU A 20 -6.81 3.78 -4.99
CA LEU A 20 -6.21 3.98 -6.32
C LEU A 20 -6.75 2.98 -7.35
N ILE A 21 -6.91 1.72 -6.94
CA ILE A 21 -7.45 0.65 -7.80
C ILE A 21 -8.97 0.81 -7.98
N GLY A 22 -9.68 1.26 -6.94
CA GLY A 22 -11.14 1.30 -6.94
C GLY A 22 -11.73 -0.09 -7.13
N ASP A 23 -12.69 -0.21 -8.04
CA ASP A 23 -13.35 -1.48 -8.40
C ASP A 23 -12.64 -2.23 -9.55
N GLU A 24 -11.53 -1.71 -10.06
CA GLU A 24 -10.78 -2.36 -11.15
C GLU A 24 -10.04 -3.61 -10.68
N LYS A 25 -9.89 -4.59 -11.58
CA LYS A 25 -9.11 -5.80 -11.30
C LYS A 25 -7.62 -5.55 -11.54
N ALA A 26 -6.86 -5.38 -10.45
CA ALA A 26 -5.41 -5.28 -10.52
C ALA A 26 -4.74 -6.66 -10.62
N ALA A 27 -3.80 -6.80 -11.56
CA ALA A 27 -2.90 -7.94 -11.63
C ALA A 27 -1.79 -7.79 -10.57
N ARG A 28 -1.60 -8.80 -9.72
CA ARG A 28 -0.64 -8.77 -8.61
C ARG A 28 0.56 -9.65 -8.95
N HIS A 29 1.76 -9.12 -8.76
CA HIS A 29 3.02 -9.80 -9.02
C HIS A 29 3.97 -9.63 -7.84
N ASP A 30 4.70 -10.69 -7.49
CA ASP A 30 5.90 -10.56 -6.66
C ASP A 30 7.07 -10.15 -7.57
N GLY A 31 7.66 -9.00 -7.29
CA GLY A 31 8.77 -8.41 -8.02
C GLY A 31 10.09 -9.13 -7.76
N GLU A 32 10.21 -9.82 -6.63
CA GLU A 32 11.37 -10.67 -6.30
C GLU A 32 11.51 -11.80 -7.33
N ASP A 33 10.39 -12.48 -7.62
CA ASP A 33 10.30 -13.60 -8.56
C ASP A 33 10.04 -13.17 -10.03
N LEU A 34 9.87 -11.87 -10.28
CA LEU A 34 9.55 -11.36 -11.60
C LEU A 34 10.77 -11.48 -12.52
N THR A 35 10.55 -11.87 -13.77
CA THR A 35 11.60 -11.87 -14.80
C THR A 35 11.64 -10.53 -15.52
N LEU A 36 12.81 -10.18 -16.08
CA LEU A 36 12.97 -8.95 -16.86
C LEU A 36 11.97 -8.87 -18.02
N ALA A 37 11.76 -10.00 -18.72
CA ALA A 37 10.78 -10.09 -19.80
C ALA A 37 9.35 -9.83 -19.30
N GLY A 38 8.96 -10.43 -18.17
CA GLY A 38 7.66 -10.19 -17.55
C GLY A 38 7.45 -8.73 -17.16
N MET A 39 8.48 -8.07 -16.62
CA MET A 39 8.41 -6.63 -16.32
C MET A 39 8.26 -5.79 -17.59
N GLN A 40 8.99 -6.12 -18.67
CA GLN A 40 8.86 -5.42 -19.96
C GLN A 40 7.47 -5.60 -20.58
N GLU A 41 6.90 -6.79 -20.48
CA GLU A 41 5.51 -7.05 -20.90
C GLU A 41 4.52 -6.23 -20.09
N ILE A 42 4.70 -6.12 -18.76
CA ILE A 42 3.90 -5.25 -17.89
C ILE A 42 4.08 -3.78 -18.27
N ALA A 43 5.29 -3.34 -18.57
CA ALA A 43 5.58 -1.94 -18.85
C ALA A 43 5.06 -1.47 -20.22
N ILE A 44 5.24 -2.27 -21.27
CA ILE A 44 4.95 -1.90 -22.67
C ILE A 44 3.60 -2.43 -23.14
N GLY A 45 3.08 -3.50 -22.52
CA GLY A 45 1.79 -4.06 -22.86
C GLY A 45 1.67 -4.77 -24.19
N GLN A 46 2.75 -5.37 -24.66
CA GLN A 46 2.82 -6.02 -25.97
C GLN A 46 2.06 -7.35 -26.09
N THR A 47 1.38 -7.83 -25.04
CA THR A 47 0.62 -9.09 -25.11
C THR A 47 -0.88 -8.85 -25.15
N LEU A 48 -1.52 -9.40 -26.20
CA LEU A 48 -2.98 -9.43 -26.43
C LEU A 48 -3.77 -10.15 -25.31
N PHE A 49 -3.09 -10.74 -24.32
CA PHE A 49 -3.67 -11.54 -23.23
C PHE A 49 -3.64 -10.83 -21.87
N MET A 50 -3.13 -9.61 -21.81
CA MET A 50 -3.09 -8.82 -20.58
C MET A 50 -4.41 -8.08 -20.37
N ASN A 51 -5.28 -8.68 -19.55
CA ASN A 51 -6.64 -8.18 -19.27
C ASN A 51 -6.71 -7.09 -18.19
N SER A 52 -5.57 -6.64 -17.64
CA SER A 52 -5.52 -5.61 -16.60
C SER A 52 -4.78 -4.37 -17.10
N SER A 53 -5.40 -3.20 -16.91
CA SER A 53 -4.79 -1.87 -17.03
C SER A 53 -3.97 -1.51 -15.80
N VAL A 54 -4.21 -2.17 -14.67
CA VAL A 54 -3.59 -1.91 -13.36
C VAL A 54 -2.74 -3.09 -12.89
N TYR A 55 -1.50 -2.81 -12.54
CA TYR A 55 -0.52 -3.78 -12.05
C TYR A 55 -0.03 -3.35 -10.67
N LEU A 56 -0.03 -4.28 -9.73
CA LEU A 56 0.54 -4.10 -8.40
C LEU A 56 1.73 -5.05 -8.26
N ILE A 57 2.92 -4.48 -8.06
CA ILE A 57 4.16 -5.22 -7.96
C ILE A 57 4.77 -4.95 -6.58
N SER A 58 4.90 -5.99 -5.77
CA SER A 58 5.55 -5.90 -4.46
C SER A 58 7.03 -6.29 -4.53
N LYS A 59 7.89 -5.75 -3.66
CA LYS A 59 9.29 -6.19 -3.51
C LYS A 59 10.15 -6.13 -4.77
N LEU A 60 9.81 -5.28 -5.73
CA LEU A 60 10.63 -5.11 -6.93
C LEU A 60 12.00 -4.53 -6.59
N GLY A 61 12.11 -3.79 -5.48
CA GLY A 61 13.37 -3.29 -4.93
C GLY A 61 14.35 -4.40 -4.51
N GLU A 62 13.87 -5.61 -4.22
CA GLU A 62 14.70 -6.77 -3.89
C GLU A 62 15.34 -7.40 -5.15
N ASN A 63 14.71 -7.20 -6.31
CA ASN A 63 15.23 -7.62 -7.60
C ASN A 63 16.13 -6.54 -8.23
N SER A 64 17.43 -6.57 -7.87
CA SER A 64 18.39 -5.56 -8.32
C SER A 64 18.57 -5.50 -9.85
N GLU A 65 18.39 -6.62 -10.56
CA GLU A 65 18.47 -6.69 -12.02
C GLU A 65 17.39 -5.82 -12.67
N ILE A 66 16.13 -6.01 -12.28
CA ILE A 66 15.01 -5.25 -12.83
C ILE A 66 15.02 -3.82 -12.27
N TRP A 67 15.24 -3.66 -10.97
CA TRP A 67 15.24 -2.37 -10.30
C TRP A 67 16.21 -1.39 -10.95
N SER A 68 17.43 -1.82 -11.26
CA SER A 68 18.44 -0.97 -11.90
C SER A 68 18.09 -0.56 -13.33
N GLN A 69 17.26 -1.36 -14.02
CA GLN A 69 16.86 -1.14 -15.41
C GLN A 69 15.57 -0.32 -15.56
N LEU A 70 14.77 -0.17 -14.50
CA LEU A 70 13.54 0.62 -14.52
C LEU A 70 13.66 1.99 -15.20
N PRO A 71 14.73 2.79 -14.98
CA PRO A 71 14.87 4.10 -15.63
C PRO A 71 15.00 4.05 -17.15
N ASP A 72 15.49 2.94 -17.68
CA ASP A 72 15.76 2.74 -19.11
C ASP A 72 14.61 1.99 -19.81
N MET A 73 13.64 1.48 -19.04
CA MET A 73 12.45 0.82 -19.56
C MET A 73 11.46 1.81 -20.17
N LYS A 74 10.75 1.36 -21.19
CA LYS A 74 9.60 2.09 -21.75
C LYS A 74 8.35 1.71 -20.99
N PHE A 75 7.56 2.72 -20.65
CA PHE A 75 6.27 2.55 -19.99
C PHE A 75 5.18 3.09 -20.89
N ASP A 76 4.12 2.31 -21.05
CA ASP A 76 2.89 2.75 -21.69
C ASP A 76 2.13 3.70 -20.75
N ASP A 77 1.63 4.80 -21.30
CA ASP A 77 0.86 5.79 -20.56
C ASP A 77 -0.52 5.25 -20.15
N ASP A 78 -1.06 4.30 -20.91
CA ASP A 78 -2.36 3.67 -20.67
C ASP A 78 -2.34 2.65 -19.52
N ARG A 79 -1.17 2.38 -18.94
CA ARG A 79 -0.99 1.43 -17.84
C ARG A 79 -0.75 2.10 -16.52
N THR A 80 -1.37 1.57 -15.47
CA THR A 80 -1.09 1.97 -14.09
C THR A 80 -0.23 0.92 -13.41
N ILE A 81 1.02 1.28 -13.11
CA ILE A 81 1.94 0.41 -12.36
C ILE A 81 2.08 0.96 -10.95
N ILE A 82 1.79 0.12 -9.96
CA ILE A 82 1.86 0.44 -8.54
C ILE A 82 2.98 -0.42 -7.94
N LEU A 83 4.11 0.21 -7.64
CA LEU A 83 5.23 -0.40 -6.92
C LEU A 83 4.99 -0.28 -5.42
N VAL A 84 5.04 -1.40 -4.72
CA VAL A 84 4.78 -1.49 -3.28
C VAL A 84 6.02 -2.04 -2.58
N GLU A 85 6.63 -1.24 -1.73
CA GLU A 85 7.87 -1.58 -1.03
C GLU A 85 7.74 -1.35 0.47
N ASP A 86 8.37 -2.18 1.30
CA ASP A 86 8.45 -1.87 2.74
C ASP A 86 9.58 -0.88 3.00
N LYS A 87 10.72 -1.10 2.32
CA LYS A 87 11.92 -0.28 2.40
C LYS A 87 12.47 -0.05 1.01
N ILE A 88 13.06 1.12 0.80
CA ILE A 88 13.64 1.50 -0.48
C ILE A 88 15.00 2.13 -0.29
N ASP A 89 15.98 1.75 -1.12
CA ASP A 89 17.28 2.41 -1.12
C ASP A 89 17.19 3.75 -1.87
N LYS A 90 17.06 4.82 -1.10
CA LYS A 90 16.97 6.22 -1.57
C LYS A 90 18.24 6.70 -2.30
N ARG A 91 19.34 5.94 -2.28
CA ARG A 91 20.61 6.28 -2.96
C ARG A 91 20.63 5.84 -4.42
N THR A 92 19.76 4.91 -4.81
CA THR A 92 19.71 4.33 -6.15
C THR A 92 19.35 5.36 -7.23
N LYS A 93 19.86 5.15 -8.44
CA LYS A 93 19.46 5.96 -9.61
C LYS A 93 17.97 5.80 -9.89
N THR A 94 17.45 4.59 -9.71
CA THR A 94 16.04 4.24 -9.86
C THR A 94 15.14 5.04 -8.94
N TYR A 95 15.47 5.13 -7.64
CA TYR A 95 14.67 5.95 -6.73
C TYR A 95 14.62 7.42 -7.16
N LYS A 96 15.77 7.99 -7.56
CA LYS A 96 15.84 9.38 -8.06
C LYS A 96 15.05 9.57 -9.35
N TRP A 97 14.99 8.54 -10.20
CA TRP A 97 14.16 8.55 -11.41
C TRP A 97 12.66 8.44 -11.07
N LEU A 98 12.27 7.57 -10.14
CA LEU A 98 10.90 7.44 -9.66
C LEU A 98 10.39 8.73 -9.03
N GLN A 99 11.23 9.45 -8.27
CA GLN A 99 10.86 10.78 -7.74
C GLN A 99 10.48 11.81 -8.82
N LYS A 100 10.98 11.64 -10.05
CA LYS A 100 10.70 12.55 -11.18
C LYS A 100 9.60 12.06 -12.10
N ASN A 101 9.46 10.74 -12.25
CA ASN A 101 8.61 10.11 -13.27
C ASN A 101 7.43 9.31 -12.68
N ALA A 102 7.35 9.18 -11.36
CA ALA A 102 6.28 8.47 -10.65
C ALA A 102 5.68 9.33 -9.54
N LYS A 103 4.46 8.97 -9.12
CA LYS A 103 3.85 9.52 -7.91
C LYS A 103 4.36 8.73 -6.71
N VAL A 104 5.27 9.35 -5.97
CA VAL A 104 5.93 8.74 -4.80
C VAL A 104 5.20 9.13 -3.52
N GLN A 105 4.84 8.15 -2.70
CA GLN A 105 4.22 8.36 -1.38
C GLN A 105 4.87 7.46 -0.33
N GLU A 106 5.32 8.08 0.77
CA GLU A 106 5.91 7.41 1.93
C GLU A 106 4.85 7.19 3.02
N PHE A 107 4.76 5.98 3.53
CA PHE A 107 3.84 5.51 4.57
C PHE A 107 4.66 5.18 5.82
N SER A 108 5.13 6.21 6.51
CA SER A 108 5.95 6.05 7.70
C SER A 108 5.17 5.40 8.86
N PRO A 109 5.83 4.57 9.70
CA PRO A 109 5.19 4.03 10.88
C PRO A 109 4.72 5.15 11.81
N LEU A 110 3.61 4.93 12.49
CA LEU A 110 3.13 5.87 13.49
C LEU A 110 3.97 5.76 14.77
N SER A 111 4.26 6.91 15.34
CA SER A 111 5.00 7.07 16.60
C SER A 111 4.17 7.84 17.62
N ASP A 112 4.68 7.99 18.84
CA ASP A 112 4.05 8.82 19.90
C ASP A 112 3.66 10.22 19.40
N ARG A 113 4.46 10.79 18.49
CA ARG A 113 4.22 12.11 17.88
C ARG A 113 2.93 12.15 17.06
N GLN A 114 2.53 11.01 16.49
CA GLN A 114 1.30 10.85 15.72
C GLN A 114 0.16 10.24 16.55
N LYS A 115 0.32 10.04 17.88
CA LYS A 115 -0.75 9.58 18.77
C LYS A 115 -2.06 10.37 18.58
N PRO A 116 -2.06 11.72 18.44
CA PRO A 116 -3.30 12.46 18.20
C PRO A 116 -3.97 12.14 16.86
N GLN A 117 -3.19 11.83 15.82
CA GLN A 117 -3.71 11.41 14.52
C GLN A 117 -4.30 10.00 14.60
N LEU A 118 -3.61 9.08 15.27
CA LEU A 118 -4.08 7.72 15.50
C LEU A 118 -5.37 7.69 16.33
N LEU A 119 -5.49 8.54 17.35
CA LEU A 119 -6.72 8.73 18.13
C LEU A 119 -7.88 9.16 17.26
N LYS A 120 -7.70 10.18 16.42
CA LYS A 120 -8.74 10.65 15.49
C LYS A 120 -9.13 9.56 14.51
N TRP A 121 -8.16 8.81 13.99
CA TRP A 121 -8.41 7.69 13.11
C TRP A 121 -9.20 6.59 13.83
N CYS A 122 -8.81 6.15 15.03
CA CYS A 122 -9.54 5.12 15.80
C CYS A 122 -11.01 5.48 16.02
N VAL A 123 -11.30 6.73 16.36
CA VAL A 123 -12.69 7.20 16.55
C VAL A 123 -13.47 7.22 15.24
N ALA A 124 -12.85 7.68 14.14
CA ALA A 124 -13.48 7.69 12.82
C ALA A 124 -13.75 6.26 12.32
N GLU A 125 -12.78 5.38 12.51
CA GLU A 125 -12.81 3.99 12.11
C GLU A 125 -13.88 3.20 12.89
N ALA A 126 -14.03 3.46 14.20
CA ALA A 126 -15.11 2.88 15.00
C ALA A 126 -16.49 3.28 14.47
N LYS A 127 -16.68 4.55 14.10
CA LYS A 127 -17.95 5.04 13.52
C LYS A 127 -18.30 4.36 12.20
N VAL A 128 -17.30 4.09 11.35
CA VAL A 128 -17.50 3.35 10.08
C VAL A 128 -18.04 1.94 10.35
N ARG A 129 -17.68 1.34 11.48
CA ARG A 129 -18.16 0.02 11.93
C ARG A 129 -19.36 0.10 12.87
N GLU A 130 -20.09 1.21 12.87
CA GLU A 130 -21.29 1.45 13.71
C GLU A 130 -21.01 1.29 15.21
N CYS A 131 -19.76 1.42 15.63
CA CYS A 131 -19.33 1.39 17.03
C CYS A 131 -19.12 2.81 17.53
N GLU A 132 -19.77 3.17 18.64
CA GLU A 132 -19.49 4.43 19.33
C GLU A 132 -18.30 4.28 20.26
N LEU A 133 -17.30 5.15 20.07
CA LEU A 133 -16.07 5.13 20.86
C LEU A 133 -15.73 6.53 21.33
N THR A 134 -15.56 6.69 22.64
CA THR A 134 -15.13 7.95 23.24
C THR A 134 -13.61 8.15 23.06
N ASN A 135 -13.14 9.40 23.09
CA ASN A 135 -11.70 9.70 23.02
C ASN A 135 -10.89 8.97 24.10
N HIS A 136 -11.46 8.80 25.30
CA HIS A 136 -10.79 8.10 26.40
C HIS A 136 -10.67 6.58 26.12
N GLN A 137 -11.71 5.95 25.57
CA GLN A 137 -11.65 4.55 25.15
C GLN A 137 -10.65 4.36 24.00
N ALA A 138 -10.58 5.30 23.05
CA ALA A 138 -9.61 5.25 21.95
C ALA A 138 -8.18 5.31 22.48
N GLU A 139 -7.94 6.15 23.49
CA GLU A 139 -6.63 6.25 24.14
C GLU A 139 -6.23 4.97 24.84
N ILE A 140 -7.13 4.34 25.60
CA ILE A 140 -6.87 3.04 26.24
C ILE A 140 -6.54 1.97 25.20
N ILE A 141 -7.25 1.95 24.06
CA ILE A 141 -6.99 0.99 22.97
C ILE A 141 -5.59 1.21 22.38
N ILE A 142 -5.21 2.45 22.09
CA ILE A 142 -3.89 2.77 21.54
C ILE A 142 -2.79 2.47 22.55
N ASP A 143 -2.98 2.81 23.83
CA ASP A 143 -1.99 2.54 24.87
C ASP A 143 -1.79 1.04 25.10
N ARG A 144 -2.83 0.21 24.87
CA ARG A 144 -2.74 -1.26 24.98
C ARG A 144 -2.21 -1.94 23.75
N LEU A 145 -2.65 -1.51 22.56
CA LEU A 145 -2.32 -2.15 21.29
C LEU A 145 -1.05 -1.58 20.66
N GLY A 146 -0.63 -0.38 21.03
CA GLY A 146 0.49 0.34 20.44
C GLY A 146 0.08 1.16 19.20
N PHE A 147 1.07 1.70 18.51
CA PHE A 147 0.89 2.66 17.41
C PHE A 147 0.67 2.03 16.04
N ASP A 148 0.56 0.70 15.95
CA ASP A 148 0.31 -0.01 14.70
C ASP A 148 -1.19 -0.01 14.39
N GLN A 149 -1.60 0.71 13.34
CA GLN A 149 -3.00 0.83 12.89
C GLN A 149 -3.65 -0.51 12.57
N LEU A 150 -2.88 -1.55 12.21
CA LEU A 150 -3.44 -2.87 11.97
C LEU A 150 -4.04 -3.48 13.24
N ARG A 151 -3.51 -3.14 14.43
CA ARG A 151 -3.99 -3.76 15.68
C ARG A 151 -5.36 -3.24 16.10
N PRO A 152 -5.63 -1.92 16.16
CA PRO A 152 -6.99 -1.45 16.37
C PRO A 152 -7.95 -1.87 15.25
N GLU A 153 -7.50 -1.92 13.99
CA GLU A 153 -8.33 -2.38 12.87
C GLU A 153 -8.82 -3.82 13.07
N GLN A 154 -7.92 -4.74 13.39
CA GLN A 154 -8.26 -6.13 13.71
C GLN A 154 -9.17 -6.23 14.94
N PHE A 155 -8.91 -5.42 15.97
CA PHE A 155 -9.74 -5.38 17.18
C PHE A 155 -11.18 -4.95 16.86
N PHE A 156 -11.37 -3.93 16.04
CA PHE A 156 -12.73 -3.53 15.64
C PHE A 156 -13.39 -4.56 14.71
N GLY A 157 -12.60 -5.24 13.86
CA GLY A 157 -13.08 -6.34 13.04
C GLY A 157 -13.64 -7.50 13.86
N SER A 158 -12.98 -7.87 14.97
CA SER A 158 -13.43 -8.97 15.83
C SER A 158 -14.70 -8.64 16.62
N ILE A 159 -14.84 -7.39 17.09
CA ILE A 159 -16.06 -6.93 17.79
C ILE A 159 -17.25 -6.91 16.82
N GLY A 160 -17.07 -6.41 15.61
CA GLY A 160 -18.14 -6.36 14.61
C GLY A 160 -18.57 -7.74 14.10
N ALA A 161 -17.66 -8.72 14.08
CA ALA A 161 -17.98 -10.11 13.72
C ALA A 161 -18.76 -10.83 14.82
N GLY A 162 -18.44 -10.59 16.11
CA GLY A 162 -19.14 -11.18 17.24
C GLY A 162 -20.60 -10.72 17.38
N ALA A 163 -20.94 -9.51 16.92
CA ALA A 163 -22.32 -9.02 16.93
C ALA A 163 -23.23 -9.63 15.85
N LYS A 164 -22.66 -10.32 14.84
CA LYS A 164 -23.41 -10.96 13.74
C LYS A 164 -23.59 -12.47 13.92
N SER A 165 -23.03 -13.08 14.97
CA SER A 165 -23.11 -14.54 15.19
C SER A 165 -24.25 -14.98 16.10
N ASP A 166 -25.01 -14.06 16.70
CA ASP A 166 -26.14 -14.34 17.60
C ASP A 166 -27.50 -13.97 16.96
N GLY A 167 -27.72 -14.41 15.71
CA GLY A 167 -28.98 -14.21 14.97
C GLY A 167 -29.44 -15.47 14.25
#